data_AF-E6U964-F1
#
_entry.id   AF-E6U964-F1
#
_cell.length_a   1.000
_cell.length_b   1.000
_cell.length_c   1.000
_cell.angle_alpha   90.00
_cell.angle_beta   90.00
_cell.angle_gamma   90.00
#
_symmetry.space_group_name_H-M   'P 1'
#
loop_
_entity.id
_entity.type
_entity.pdbx_description
1 polymer ?
#
loop_
_entity_poly.entity_id
_entity_poly.type
_entity_poly.pdbx_seq_one_letter_code
_entity_poly.pdbx_strand_id
1 'polypeptide(L)' 'MNNNLNMLHDLLQTEITNQSMYNKYMMDIQNPEIRQMFMQMRDGKMQQVTQLQQEIKNFMRS' A
#
# COMPACT_ATOMS: atom_id res chain seq x y z
N MET A 1 -9.19 23.75 3.65
CA MET A 1 -7.92 23.36 4.31
C MET A 1 -7.75 21.86 4.53
N ASN A 2 -8.61 20.97 3.98
CA ASN A 2 -8.55 19.53 4.31
C ASN A 2 -8.48 18.57 3.10
N ASN A 3 -8.47 19.09 1.86
CA ASN A 3 -8.50 18.23 0.66
C ASN A 3 -7.20 17.42 0.50
N ASN A 4 -6.05 17.99 0.88
CA ASN A 4 -4.77 17.29 0.76
C ASN A 4 -4.64 16.15 1.78
N LEU A 5 -5.10 16.36 3.03
CA LEU A 5 -5.10 15.31 4.05
C LEU A 5 -6.08 14.19 3.68
N ASN A 6 -7.29 14.54 3.20
CA ASN A 6 -8.24 13.54 2.69
C ASN A 6 -7.65 12.74 1.52
N MET A 7 -7.02 13.41 0.56
CA MET A 7 -6.34 12.74 -0.56
C MET A 7 -5.24 11.78 -0.08
N LEU A 8 -4.43 12.18 0.91
CA LEU A 8 -3.41 11.30 1.49
C LEU A 8 -4.03 10.07 2.17
N HIS A 9 -5.16 10.22 2.86
CA HIS A 9 -5.89 9.11 3.46
C HIS A 9 -6.52 8.18 2.40
N ASP A 10 -7.07 8.74 1.32
CA ASP A 10 -7.64 7.96 0.22
C ASP A 10 -6.55 7.16 -0.51
N LEU A 11 -5.38 7.76 -0.73
CA LEU A 11 -4.20 7.09 -1.27
C LEU A 11 -3.72 5.98 -0.33
N LEU A 12 -3.61 6.26 0.97
CA LEU A 12 -3.24 5.25 1.98
C LEU A 12 -4.19 4.05 1.94
N GLN A 13 -5.49 4.29 1.90
CA GLN A 13 -6.50 3.22 1.83
C GLN A 13 -6.37 2.41 0.53
N THR A 14 -6.10 3.08 -0.59
CA THR A 14 -5.86 2.42 -1.88
C THR A 14 -4.67 1.48 -1.80
N GLU A 15 -3.55 1.93 -1.22
CA GLU A 15 -2.34 1.10 -1.14
C GLU A 15 -2.45 -0.07 -0.17
N ILE A 16 -3.16 0.10 0.95
CA ILE A 16 -3.50 -1.01 1.86
C ILE A 16 -4.37 -2.05 1.13
N THR A 17 -5.33 -1.59 0.33
CA THR A 17 -6.22 -2.48 -0.44
C THR A 17 -5.43 -3.25 -1.50
N ASN A 18 -4.54 -2.57 -2.24
CA ASN A 18 -3.65 -3.20 -3.22
C ASN A 18 -2.72 -4.24 -2.57
N GLN A 19 -2.08 -3.89 -1.47
CA GLN A 19 -1.21 -4.78 -0.70
C GLN A 19 -1.97 -6.04 -0.26
N SER A 20 -3.20 -5.88 0.23
CA SER A 20 -4.07 -6.99 0.65
C SER A 20 -4.48 -7.87 -0.53
N MET A 21 -4.79 -7.28 -1.68
CA MET A 21 -5.12 -8.02 -2.92
C MET A 21 -3.93 -8.86 -3.40
N TYR A 22 -2.73 -8.27 -3.48
CA TYR A 22 -1.53 -9.03 -3.85
C TYR A 22 -1.30 -10.19 -2.89
N ASN A 23 -1.42 -9.96 -1.57
CA ASN A 23 -1.27 -11.02 -0.57
C ASN A 23 -2.30 -12.13 -0.74
N LYS A 24 -3.56 -11.79 -1.07
CA LYS A 24 -4.61 -12.78 -1.34
C LYS A 24 -4.27 -13.63 -2.56
N TYR A 25 -3.93 -13.01 -3.69
CA TYR A 25 -3.61 -13.73 -4.92
C TYR A 25 -2.39 -14.65 -4.76
N MET A 26 -1.39 -14.27 -3.97
CA MET A 26 -0.23 -15.12 -3.70
C MET A 26 -0.57 -16.47 -3.06
N MET A 27 -1.66 -16.54 -2.29
CA MET A 27 -2.08 -17.81 -1.67
C MET A 27 -2.56 -18.82 -2.72
N ASP A 28 -3.16 -18.34 -3.81
CA ASP A 28 -3.78 -19.16 -4.84
C ASP A 28 -2.84 -19.43 -6.04
N ILE A 29 -1.83 -18.58 -6.26
CA ILE A 29 -0.88 -18.72 -7.37
C ILE A 29 0.06 -19.91 -7.13
N GLN A 30 0.00 -20.93 -7.99
CA GLN A 30 0.88 -22.10 -7.93
C GLN A 30 2.23 -21.90 -8.63
N ASN A 31 2.28 -21.07 -9.67
CA ASN A 31 3.52 -20.78 -10.39
C ASN A 31 4.47 -19.95 -9.48
N PRO A 32 5.68 -20.44 -9.18
CA PRO A 32 6.57 -19.80 -8.22
C PRO A 32 7.09 -18.43 -8.69
N GLU A 33 7.31 -18.25 -9.99
CA GLU A 33 7.80 -16.97 -10.55
C GLU A 33 6.72 -15.90 -10.47
N ILE A 34 5.48 -16.24 -10.82
CA ILE A 34 4.33 -15.33 -10.70
C ILE A 34 4.09 -15.01 -9.21
N ARG A 35 4.19 -16.01 -8.32
CA ARG A 35 4.06 -15.79 -6.88
C ARG A 35 5.13 -14.83 -6.36
N GLN A 36 6.38 -14.97 -6.82
CA GLN A 36 7.48 -14.08 -6.45
C GLN A 36 7.27 -12.65 -6.97
N MET A 37 6.78 -12.49 -8.21
CA MET A 37 6.44 -11.18 -8.75
C MET A 37 5.37 -10.48 -7.89
N PHE A 38 4.31 -11.19 -7.50
CA PHE A 38 3.27 -10.65 -6.61
C PHE A 38 3.81 -10.33 -5.20
N MET A 39 4.77 -11.10 -4.70
CA MET A 39 5.47 -10.81 -3.43
C MET A 39 6.19 -9.46 -3.50
N GLN A 40 6.95 -9.23 -4.57
CA GLN A 40 7.66 -7.98 -4.79
C GLN A 40 6.70 -6.79 -4.90
N MET A 41 5.57 -6.96 -5.60
CA MET A 41 4.53 -5.93 -5.69
C MET A 41 3.91 -5.62 -4.33
N ARG A 42 3.55 -6.65 -3.54
CA ARG A 42 3.04 -6.49 -2.17
C ARG A 42 4.03 -5.72 -1.29
N ASP A 43 5.30 -6.07 -1.35
CA ASP A 43 6.33 -5.45 -0.52
C ASP A 43 6.58 -3.98 -0.91
N GLY A 44 6.55 -3.67 -2.21
CA GLY A 44 6.57 -2.29 -2.70
C GLY A 44 5.38 -1.47 -2.21
N LYS A 45 4.18 -2.05 -2.17
CA LYS A 45 2.98 -1.40 -1.62
C LYS A 45 3.10 -1.15 -0.12
N MET A 46 3.70 -2.08 0.62
CA MET A 46 3.96 -1.89 2.05
C MET A 46 4.92 -0.72 2.34
N GLN A 47 5.94 -0.55 1.50
CA GLN A 47 6.84 0.61 1.59
C GLN A 47 6.09 1.93 1.34
N GLN A 48 5.21 1.98 0.33
CA GLN A 48 4.38 3.15 0.03
C GLN A 48 3.40 3.47 1.17
N VAL A 49 2.75 2.45 1.76
CA VAL A 49 1.89 2.61 2.95
C VAL A 49 2.67 3.25 4.10
N THR A 50 3.88 2.78 4.36
CA THR A 50 4.73 3.31 5.45
C THR A 50 5.10 4.78 5.20
N GLN A 51 5.41 5.15 3.96
CA GLN A 51 5.72 6.54 3.57
C GLN A 51 4.49 7.45 3.75
N LEU A 52 3.33 7.03 3.23
CA LEU A 52 2.07 7.79 3.36
C LEU A 52 1.67 8.00 4.82
N GLN A 53 1.82 6.99 5.67
CA GLN A 53 1.55 7.12 7.12
C GLN A 53 2.47 8.17 7.76
N GLN A 54 3.74 8.23 7.38
CA GLN A 54 4.68 9.23 7.87
C GLN A 54 4.35 10.64 7.36
N GLU A 55 3.96 10.77 6.09
CA GLU A 55 3.54 12.05 5.49
C GLU A 55 2.29 12.61 6.17
N ILE A 56 1.26 11.78 6.37
CA ILE A 56 0.04 12.15 7.09
C ILE A 56 0.39 12.65 8.50
N LYS A 57 1.25 11.91 9.21
CA LYS A 57 1.69 12.28 10.56
C LYS A 57 2.44 13.62 10.57
N ASN A 58 3.26 13.89 9.56
CA ASN A 58 3.94 15.17 9.42
C ASN A 58 2.97 16.31 9.11
N PHE A 59 2.00 16.08 8.22
CA PHE A 59 0.96 17.05 7.85
C PHE A 59 0.07 17.43 9.05
N MET A 60 -0.24 16.46 9.92
CA MET A 60 -1.03 16.73 11.15
C MET A 60 -0.25 17.47 12.23
N ARG A 61 1.09 17.51 12.15
CA ARG A 61 1.96 18.19 13.12
C ARG A 61 2.33 19.62 12.71
N SER A 62 2.16 19.97 11.44
CA SER A 62 2.37 21.30 10.88
C SER A 62 1.15 22.18 11.01
#